data_AF-A0A914AVU1-F1
#
_entry.id   AF-A0A914AVU1-F1
#
_cell.length_a   1.000
_cell.length_b   1.000
_cell.length_c   1.000
_cell.angle_alpha   90.00
_cell.angle_beta   90.00
_cell.angle_gamma   90.00
#
_symmetry.space_group_name_H-M   'P 1'
#
loop_
_entity.id
_entity.type
_entity.pdbx_description
1 polymer ?
#
loop_
_entity_poly.entity_id
_entity_poly.type
_entity_poly.pdbx_seq_one_letter_code
_entity_poly.pdbx_strand_id
1 'polypeptide(L)'
;MEIVYVYTKKRSEFGRQCNFSDRPAELHVDILPDESLAANFIEKNPVDRGIQCVQEMSEHDVNTERFETETRGINHMEGGWPKDINPQEVEQVIRFRKKVEKDETYINTIQSLATTMEHCIRQNNAINIYEDYFSDLAIEETEETPSAKTINVFRDPNEVKRTATHLSWYPDGARKLAVAYSNLEFQRSSPDTSLDSYIWDIENPNKPETTLKPVSPLVCLEYNPKDVHVLIGGCYNGQIAFWDTRKGSQAVEMSPVEHSHHDPVYKTIWLQSKTGTECFSASTDGQVLWWDIRKLGEPTEKLVMDPNKKGNMENAQGVISLEYEPTVPTKFMVGTEQGTIISCNRKAKTPAEKIVAIYKEHIGPVYSLQRNPFFPKNFLTVGDWTARIWSEDVRDSSIMWTKHHMSYMTDGCWSPVRPAVFFTTKMDGTLDVWDYLFKQNDPTLSLQVCDEALHSLRVQDQGHLIATGSHTGTTTLLELSSSLCTMQRNEKALVTAMFERETKREKILESRQRELRLKRAGTSAGGNEDEGEGEGMEDEDLVDAAEKDFFHMINADKKKQQAKNNKDDQTKIDNTIIEESGEEENEKKDTENGEKEGKD
;
A
#
# COMPACT_ATOMS: atom_id res chain seq x y z
N MET A 1 17.54 56.58 42.59
CA MET A 1 16.06 56.54 42.51
C MET A 1 15.72 56.06 41.12
N GLU A 2 15.28 54.83 40.97
CA GLU A 2 14.81 54.32 39.68
C GLU A 2 13.42 54.90 39.41
N ILE A 3 13.30 55.64 38.32
CA ILE A 3 12.02 56.20 37.87
C ILE A 3 11.25 55.04 37.22
N VAL A 4 10.34 54.43 37.97
CA VAL A 4 9.46 53.38 37.45
C VAL A 4 8.21 54.04 36.87
N TYR A 5 8.08 53.98 35.54
CA TYR A 5 6.86 54.41 34.84
C TYR A 5 5.90 53.24 34.74
N VAL A 6 4.70 53.38 35.31
CA VAL A 6 3.64 52.36 35.27
C VAL A 6 2.64 52.75 34.18
N TYR A 7 2.53 51.92 33.14
CA TYR A 7 1.51 52.09 32.11
C TYR A 7 0.18 51.51 32.58
N THR A 8 -0.83 52.35 32.73
CA THR A 8 -2.21 51.94 33.05
C THR A 8 -3.11 52.11 31.83
N LYS A 9 -3.83 51.05 31.43
CA LYS A 9 -4.82 51.08 30.34
C LYS A 9 -6.19 50.68 30.87
N LYS A 10 -7.27 51.28 30.35
CA LYS A 10 -8.65 50.89 30.72
C LYS A 10 -8.95 49.47 30.23
N ARG A 11 -9.59 48.65 31.07
CA ARG A 11 -9.89 47.24 30.78
C ARG A 11 -10.73 47.03 29.51
N SER A 12 -11.59 47.98 29.16
CA SER A 12 -12.40 47.98 27.93
C SER A 12 -11.59 48.11 26.63
N GLU A 13 -10.29 48.44 26.72
CA GLU A 13 -9.41 48.68 25.58
C GLU A 13 -8.36 47.59 25.39
N PHE A 14 -8.41 46.53 26.20
CA PHE A 14 -7.63 45.30 25.99
C PHE A 14 -8.30 44.47 24.89
N GLY A 15 -7.52 44.01 23.90
CA GLY A 15 -8.01 43.21 22.78
C GLY A 15 -8.59 44.01 21.60
N ARG A 16 -8.55 45.34 21.64
CA ARG A 16 -8.96 46.17 20.48
C ARG A 16 -7.96 46.02 19.34
N GLN A 17 -8.45 45.79 18.12
CA GLN A 17 -7.61 45.62 16.94
C GLN A 17 -6.75 46.88 16.71
N CYS A 18 -5.43 46.69 16.63
CA CYS A 18 -4.50 47.78 16.43
C CYS A 18 -4.64 48.30 15.00
N ASN A 19 -5.15 49.53 14.84
CA ASN A 19 -5.13 50.22 13.55
C ASN A 19 -3.75 50.85 13.37
N PHE A 20 -2.87 50.14 12.68
CA PHE A 20 -1.64 50.72 12.17
C PHE A 20 -2.01 51.60 10.97
N SER A 21 -1.69 52.88 11.08
CA SER A 21 -1.81 53.87 10.00
C SER A 21 -0.49 54.61 9.92
N ASP A 22 -0.02 54.87 8.71
CA ASP A 22 1.20 55.67 8.49
C ASP A 22 0.98 57.09 9.02
N ARG A 23 1.47 57.34 10.25
CA ARG A 23 1.54 58.68 10.81
C ARG A 23 2.90 59.30 10.45
N PRO A 24 2.93 60.58 10.07
CA PRO A 24 4.19 61.30 9.92
C PRO A 24 4.92 61.33 11.27
N ALA A 25 6.25 61.29 11.24
CA ALA A 25 7.07 61.29 12.44
C ALA A 25 6.82 62.58 13.25
N GLU A 26 6.19 62.44 14.43
CA GLU A 26 6.06 63.52 15.40
C GLU A 26 7.21 63.45 16.41
N LEU A 27 7.97 64.54 16.54
CA LEU A 27 9.00 64.67 17.56
C LEU A 27 8.32 64.87 18.92
N HIS A 28 8.10 63.80 19.67
CA HIS A 28 7.42 63.86 20.98
C HIS A 28 8.29 64.43 22.09
N VAL A 29 9.62 64.29 21.98
CA VAL A 29 10.59 64.78 22.97
C VAL A 29 11.84 65.23 22.23
N ASP A 30 12.27 66.46 22.48
CA ASP A 30 13.58 66.97 22.09
C ASP A 30 14.43 67.09 23.36
N ILE A 31 15.45 66.24 23.49
CA ILE A 31 16.34 66.24 24.66
C ILE A 31 17.60 67.02 24.26
N LEU A 32 17.64 68.29 24.67
CA LEU A 32 18.82 69.12 24.46
C LEU A 32 20.02 68.57 25.26
N PRO A 33 21.22 68.49 24.66
CA PRO A 33 22.41 68.03 25.35
C PRO A 33 22.74 68.96 26.52
N ASP A 34 23.00 68.37 27.69
CA ASP A 34 23.36 69.09 28.90
C ASP A 34 24.79 69.67 28.75
N GLU A 35 24.91 71.00 28.71
CA GLU A 35 26.19 71.71 28.56
C GLU A 35 27.20 71.35 29.66
N SER A 36 26.74 70.90 30.83
CA SER A 36 27.63 70.47 31.92
C SER A 36 28.43 69.20 31.60
N LEU A 37 27.89 68.33 30.74
CA LEU A 37 28.55 67.09 30.31
C LEU A 37 29.57 67.34 29.19
N ALA A 38 29.39 68.40 28.40
CA ALA A 38 30.36 68.80 27.37
C ALA A 38 31.70 69.22 27.98
N ALA A 39 31.69 69.82 29.17
CA ALA A 39 32.91 70.19 29.90
C ALA A 39 33.73 68.98 30.39
N ASN A 40 33.11 67.79 30.51
CA ASN A 40 33.75 66.55 30.94
C ASN A 40 34.23 65.68 29.78
N PHE A 41 34.22 66.20 28.55
CA PHE A 41 34.72 65.51 27.38
C PHE A 41 36.25 65.37 27.45
N ILE A 42 36.74 64.12 27.51
CA ILE A 42 38.17 63.80 27.45
C ILE A 42 38.42 63.00 26.19
N GLU A 43 39.21 63.57 25.28
CA GLU A 43 39.62 62.90 24.05
C GLU A 43 40.61 61.78 24.39
N LYS A 44 40.21 60.52 24.17
CA LYS A 44 41.10 59.36 24.27
C LYS A 44 41.57 58.98 22.87
N ASN A 45 42.88 59.06 22.64
CA ASN A 45 43.55 58.65 21.40
C ASN A 45 44.99 58.20 21.73
N PRO A 46 45.45 57.01 21.28
CA PRO A 46 44.73 56.00 20.50
C PRO A 46 43.76 55.16 21.34
N VAL A 47 42.62 54.83 20.75
CA VAL A 47 41.63 53.90 21.31
C VAL A 47 41.59 52.67 20.41
N ASP A 48 42.12 51.57 20.91
CA ASP A 48 41.87 50.25 20.33
C ASP A 48 40.55 49.71 20.89
N ARG A 49 39.56 49.53 20.02
CA ARG A 49 38.34 48.78 20.31
C ARG A 49 38.24 47.61 19.34
N GLY A 50 38.34 46.39 19.85
CA GLY A 50 38.00 45.18 19.10
C GLY A 50 36.50 45.13 18.84
N ILE A 51 36.10 44.88 17.59
CA ILE A 51 34.71 44.66 17.20
C ILE A 51 34.57 43.15 16.95
N GLN A 52 33.71 42.49 17.72
CA GLN A 52 33.37 41.08 17.54
C GLN A 52 31.94 40.98 17.02
N CYS A 53 31.75 40.38 15.84
CA CYS A 53 30.45 40.18 15.19
C CYS A 53 29.96 38.73 15.34
N VAL A 54 30.19 38.13 16.51
CA VAL A 54 29.68 36.80 16.88
C VAL A 54 28.70 37.00 18.03
N GLN A 55 27.57 36.29 17.96
CA GLN A 55 26.54 36.32 19.01
C GLN A 55 27.16 35.92 20.36
N GLU A 56 27.02 36.77 21.38
CA GLU A 56 27.43 36.42 22.75
C GLU A 56 26.63 35.20 23.21
N MET A 57 27.30 34.06 23.32
CA MET A 57 26.74 32.84 23.90
C MET A 57 27.15 32.80 25.37
N SER A 58 26.19 32.61 26.26
CA SER A 58 26.44 32.39 27.69
C SER A 58 26.19 30.92 28.03
N GLU A 59 27.23 30.23 28.49
CA GLU A 59 27.12 28.89 29.05
C GLU A 59 26.62 28.99 30.49
N HIS A 60 25.55 28.27 30.81
CA HIS A 60 24.98 28.22 32.16
C HIS A 60 25.03 26.78 32.66
N ASP A 61 25.95 26.49 33.58
CA ASP A 61 25.94 25.25 34.33
C ASP A 61 24.97 25.35 35.50
N VAL A 62 23.92 24.52 35.47
CA VAL A 62 22.98 24.37 36.59
C VAL A 62 23.15 22.98 37.17
N ASN A 63 23.73 22.90 38.36
CA ASN A 63 23.80 21.67 39.14
C ASN A 63 22.69 21.70 40.18
N THR A 64 21.72 20.79 40.10
CA THR A 64 20.64 20.70 41.08
C THR A 64 21.12 19.95 42.31
N GLU A 65 21.01 20.58 43.49
CA GLU A 65 21.28 19.90 44.76
C GLU A 65 20.30 18.72 44.95
N ARG A 66 20.83 17.60 45.43
CA ARG A 66 20.06 16.38 45.63
C ARG A 66 19.14 16.54 46.84
N PHE A 67 17.86 16.72 46.59
CA PHE A 67 16.83 16.85 47.63
C PHE A 67 16.46 15.47 48.18
N GLU A 68 16.73 15.22 49.46
CA GLU A 68 16.30 14.00 50.15
C GLU A 68 14.85 14.15 50.61
N THR A 69 13.93 13.43 49.97
CA THR A 69 12.52 13.36 50.39
C THR A 69 12.28 12.16 51.30
N GLU A 70 11.77 12.40 52.51
CA GLU A 70 11.11 11.38 53.32
C GLU A 70 9.59 11.41 53.10
N THR A 71 9.02 10.30 52.65
CA THR A 71 7.56 10.14 52.55
C THR A 71 6.99 9.75 53.91
N ARG A 72 6.38 10.70 54.63
CA ARG A 72 5.65 10.43 55.88
C ARG A 72 4.14 10.38 55.60
N GLY A 73 3.55 9.20 55.79
CA GLY A 73 2.10 9.02 55.77
C GLY A 73 1.50 9.26 57.17
N ILE A 74 0.47 10.10 57.27
CA ILE A 74 -0.39 10.16 58.45
C ILE A 74 -1.53 9.19 58.21
N ASN A 75 -1.59 8.11 58.99
CA ASN A 75 -2.74 7.21 58.99
C ASN A 75 -3.87 7.89 59.76
N HIS A 76 -4.84 8.48 59.04
CA HIS A 76 -6.12 8.89 59.62
C HIS A 76 -6.97 7.65 59.89
N MET A 77 -6.65 6.95 60.97
CA MET A 77 -7.58 6.01 61.58
C MET A 77 -8.56 6.88 62.36
N GLU A 78 -9.82 6.91 61.91
CA GLU A 78 -11.03 7.47 62.55
C GLU A 78 -11.24 9.00 62.68
N GLY A 79 -12.50 9.40 62.43
CA GLY A 79 -12.93 10.76 62.06
C GLY A 79 -12.96 11.79 63.19
N GLY A 80 -13.02 13.06 62.76
CA GLY A 80 -12.89 14.30 63.55
C GLY A 80 -13.99 14.59 64.57
N TRP A 81 -14.28 13.63 65.45
CA TRP A 81 -15.04 13.90 66.66
C TRP A 81 -14.22 14.81 67.59
N PRO A 82 -14.88 15.76 68.30
CA PRO A 82 -14.22 16.52 69.36
C PRO A 82 -13.54 15.60 70.37
N LYS A 83 -12.41 16.03 70.93
CA LYS A 83 -11.53 15.22 71.81
C LYS A 83 -12.25 14.55 72.99
N ASP A 84 -13.39 15.09 73.41
CA ASP A 84 -14.14 14.66 74.59
C ASP A 84 -15.22 13.59 74.28
N ILE A 85 -15.36 13.16 73.03
CA ILE A 85 -16.43 12.23 72.60
C ILE A 85 -15.80 10.97 72.04
N ASN A 86 -16.10 9.84 72.67
CA ASN A 86 -15.65 8.54 72.18
C ASN A 86 -16.59 8.02 71.07
N PRO A 87 -16.12 7.84 69.82
CA PRO A 87 -16.94 7.34 68.72
C PRO A 87 -17.43 5.90 68.90
N GLN A 88 -16.78 5.10 69.76
CA GLN A 88 -17.19 3.72 70.04
C GLN A 88 -18.44 3.66 70.93
N GLU A 89 -18.78 4.74 71.62
CA GLU A 89 -19.94 4.82 72.51
C GLU A 89 -21.13 5.47 71.79
N VAL A 90 -22.01 4.63 71.24
CA VAL A 90 -23.14 5.04 70.39
C VAL A 90 -24.05 6.07 71.08
N GLU A 91 -24.24 5.97 72.39
CA GLU A 91 -25.05 6.93 73.15
C GLU A 91 -24.45 8.34 73.16
N GLN A 92 -23.13 8.47 73.30
CA GLN A 92 -22.46 9.77 73.34
C GLN A 92 -22.52 10.46 71.98
N VAL A 93 -22.32 9.70 70.90
CA VAL A 93 -22.45 10.18 69.52
C VAL A 93 -23.87 10.68 69.24
N ILE A 94 -24.91 9.93 69.65
CA ILE A 94 -26.31 10.33 69.45
C ILE A 94 -26.65 11.57 70.27
N ARG A 95 -26.18 11.66 71.53
CA ARG A 95 -26.41 12.84 72.37
C ARG A 95 -25.77 14.09 71.79
N PHE A 96 -24.55 13.98 71.27
CA PHE A 96 -23.86 15.10 70.63
C PHE A 96 -24.57 15.54 69.33
N ARG A 97 -24.94 14.60 68.45
CA ARG A 97 -25.71 14.93 67.23
C ARG A 97 -27.02 15.62 67.57
N LYS A 98 -27.79 15.09 68.53
CA LYS A 98 -29.04 15.73 68.98
C LYS A 98 -28.83 17.10 69.60
N LYS A 99 -27.68 17.36 70.23
CA LYS A 99 -27.34 18.68 70.77
C LYS A 99 -27.08 19.68 69.64
N VAL A 100 -26.35 19.26 68.60
CA VAL A 100 -26.04 20.10 67.43
C VAL A 100 -27.29 20.31 66.56
N GLU A 101 -28.10 19.27 66.35
CA GLU A 101 -29.34 19.36 65.55
C GLU A 101 -30.41 20.28 66.16
N LYS A 102 -30.39 20.45 67.49
CA LYS A 102 -31.29 21.36 68.21
C LYS A 102 -30.81 22.81 68.20
N ASP A 103 -29.59 23.08 67.76
CA ASP A 103 -29.06 24.44 67.70
C ASP A 103 -29.78 25.22 66.60
N GLU A 104 -30.34 26.38 66.94
CA GLU A 104 -31.05 27.22 65.98
C GLU A 104 -30.13 27.70 64.84
N THR A 105 -28.84 27.91 65.13
CA THR A 105 -27.88 28.29 64.08
C THR A 105 -27.64 27.16 63.08
N TYR A 106 -27.71 25.88 63.51
CA TYR A 106 -27.58 24.72 62.63
C TYR A 106 -28.78 24.61 61.69
N ILE A 107 -29.99 24.78 62.22
CA ILE A 107 -31.22 24.72 61.42
C ILE A 107 -31.24 25.86 60.38
N ASN A 108 -30.92 27.08 60.79
CA ASN A 108 -30.92 28.25 59.90
C ASN A 108 -29.86 28.13 58.79
N THR A 109 -28.66 27.64 59.11
CA THR A 109 -27.60 27.45 58.11
C THR A 109 -27.94 26.33 57.13
N ILE A 110 -28.52 25.22 57.59
CA ILE A 110 -28.99 24.15 56.70
C ILE A 110 -30.08 24.65 55.76
N GLN A 111 -31.08 25.37 56.25
CA GLN A 111 -32.14 25.89 55.38
C GLN A 111 -31.59 26.86 54.32
N SER A 112 -30.65 27.72 54.72
CA SER A 112 -29.97 28.62 53.77
C SER A 112 -29.19 27.85 52.71
N LEU A 113 -28.38 26.86 53.11
CA LEU A 113 -27.58 26.05 52.19
C LEU A 113 -28.43 25.13 51.33
N ALA A 114 -29.54 24.61 51.85
CA ALA A 114 -30.49 23.79 51.11
C ALA A 114 -31.10 24.59 49.95
N THR A 115 -31.42 25.86 50.17
CA THR A 115 -31.92 26.75 49.10
C THR A 115 -30.88 26.94 47.99
N THR A 116 -29.60 27.14 48.36
CA THR A 116 -28.49 27.24 47.39
C THR A 116 -28.25 25.92 46.66
N MET A 117 -28.28 24.79 47.37
CA MET A 117 -28.12 23.46 46.80
C MET A 117 -29.26 23.14 45.83
N GLU A 118 -30.50 23.47 46.17
CA GLU A 118 -31.65 23.28 45.31
C GLU A 118 -31.53 24.07 44.00
N HIS A 119 -31.03 25.31 44.07
CA HIS A 119 -30.73 26.10 42.88
C HIS A 119 -29.70 25.40 41.97
N CYS A 120 -28.58 24.91 42.52
CA CYS A 120 -27.57 24.19 41.75
C CYS A 120 -28.10 22.90 41.13
N ILE A 121 -28.95 22.15 41.84
CA ILE A 121 -29.57 20.92 41.32
C ILE A 121 -30.51 21.26 40.15
N ARG A 122 -31.36 22.27 40.30
CA ARG A 122 -32.26 22.71 39.22
C ARG A 122 -31.48 23.22 38.01
N GLN A 123 -30.35 23.89 38.22
CA GLN A 123 -29.47 24.35 37.14
C GLN A 123 -28.83 23.18 36.38
N ASN A 124 -28.29 22.18 37.09
CA ASN A 124 -27.72 20.99 36.46
C ASN A 124 -28.76 20.14 35.70
N ASN A 125 -30.01 20.12 36.18
CA ASN A 125 -31.11 19.44 35.50
C ASN A 125 -31.68 20.24 34.32
N ALA A 126 -31.44 21.55 34.24
CA ALA A 126 -31.97 22.38 33.16
C ALA A 126 -31.26 22.09 31.83
N ILE A 127 -29.94 21.90 31.86
CA ILE A 127 -29.11 21.56 30.70
C ILE A 127 -27.96 20.66 31.18
N ASN A 128 -27.81 19.50 30.56
CA ASN A 128 -26.66 18.63 30.80
C ASN A 128 -25.43 19.16 30.05
N ILE A 129 -24.57 19.91 30.74
CA ILE A 129 -23.35 20.49 30.16
C ILE A 129 -22.31 19.40 29.78
N TYR A 130 -22.49 18.17 30.29
CA TYR A 130 -21.60 17.04 30.03
C TYR A 130 -22.12 16.09 28.95
N GLU A 131 -23.19 16.46 28.23
CA GLU A 131 -23.66 15.69 27.09
C GLU A 131 -22.77 15.95 25.88
N ASP A 132 -21.99 14.95 25.47
CA ASP A 132 -21.24 14.98 24.23
C ASP A 132 -22.19 14.71 23.06
N TYR A 133 -22.61 15.76 22.37
CA TYR A 133 -23.36 15.63 21.13
C TYR A 133 -22.51 14.90 20.08
N PHE A 134 -23.13 13.95 19.37
CA PHE A 134 -22.52 13.20 18.26
C PHE A 134 -21.48 12.14 18.63
N SER A 135 -21.46 11.63 19.87
CA SER A 135 -20.62 10.48 20.25
C SER A 135 -20.78 9.26 19.35
N ASP A 136 -21.98 9.10 18.78
CA ASP A 136 -22.38 7.91 18.01
C ASP A 136 -22.40 8.16 16.49
N LEU A 137 -22.14 9.39 16.04
CA LEU A 137 -21.99 9.65 14.61
C LEU A 137 -20.59 9.22 14.17
N ALA A 138 -20.51 8.02 13.60
CA ALA A 138 -19.38 7.68 12.76
C ALA A 138 -19.33 8.71 11.63
N ILE A 139 -18.23 9.48 11.54
CA ILE A 139 -17.96 10.37 10.42
C ILE A 139 -18.07 9.50 9.15
N GLU A 140 -19.06 9.78 8.29
CA GLU A 140 -19.07 9.22 6.95
C GLU A 140 -17.84 9.80 6.23
N GLU A 141 -16.83 8.94 6.02
CA GLU A 141 -15.68 9.30 5.20
C GLU A 141 -16.22 9.74 3.84
N THR A 142 -15.94 10.99 3.50
CA THR A 142 -16.30 11.55 2.21
C THR A 142 -15.67 10.68 1.14
N GLU A 143 -16.44 10.24 0.14
CA GLU A 143 -15.94 9.44 -0.98
C GLU A 143 -14.94 10.27 -1.81
N GLU A 144 -13.71 10.38 -1.33
CA GLU A 144 -12.62 10.98 -2.09
C GLU A 144 -12.30 10.06 -3.26
N THR A 145 -12.37 10.61 -4.47
CA THR A 145 -11.92 9.91 -5.67
C THR A 145 -10.46 9.47 -5.47
N PRO A 146 -10.12 8.19 -5.73
CA PRO A 146 -8.77 7.69 -5.51
C PRO A 146 -7.79 8.52 -6.34
N SER A 147 -6.73 9.00 -5.68
CA SER A 147 -5.69 9.80 -6.31
C SER A 147 -4.31 9.40 -5.78
N ALA A 148 -3.26 9.70 -6.53
CA ALA A 148 -1.90 9.62 -6.02
C ALA A 148 -1.11 10.86 -6.44
N LYS A 149 -0.17 11.27 -5.58
CA LYS A 149 0.65 12.46 -5.78
C LYS A 149 2.11 12.08 -5.81
N THR A 150 2.89 12.66 -6.72
CA THR A 150 4.35 12.47 -6.71
C THR A 150 4.96 13.35 -5.63
N ILE A 151 5.64 12.74 -4.65
CA ILE A 151 6.34 13.48 -3.58
C ILE A 151 7.75 13.81 -4.04
N ASN A 152 8.52 12.77 -4.40
CA ASN A 152 9.95 12.88 -4.66
C ASN A 152 10.34 12.07 -5.90
N VAL A 153 11.44 12.47 -6.53
CA VAL A 153 12.04 11.75 -7.65
C VAL A 153 13.53 11.61 -7.40
N PHE A 154 13.99 10.39 -7.18
CA PHE A 154 15.40 10.05 -7.06
C PHE A 154 15.94 9.79 -8.47
N ARG A 155 17.09 10.36 -8.81
CA ARG A 155 17.70 10.20 -10.13
C ARG A 155 19.09 9.64 -9.97
N ASP A 156 19.43 8.64 -10.78
CA ASP A 156 20.81 8.15 -10.84
C ASP A 156 21.77 9.33 -11.08
N PRO A 157 22.72 9.61 -10.15
CA PRO A 157 23.66 10.72 -10.25
C PRO A 157 24.66 10.57 -11.40
N ASN A 158 24.80 9.35 -11.96
CA ASN A 158 25.71 9.10 -13.07
C ASN A 158 25.22 9.72 -14.39
N GLU A 159 26.15 10.07 -15.26
CA GLU A 159 25.85 10.61 -16.60
C GLU A 159 25.18 9.56 -17.49
N VAL A 160 25.74 8.34 -17.51
CA VAL A 160 25.14 7.19 -18.18
C VAL A 160 23.96 6.70 -17.35
N LYS A 161 22.76 6.79 -17.92
CA LYS A 161 21.53 6.34 -17.29
C LYS A 161 21.44 4.82 -17.31
N ARG A 162 21.12 4.24 -16.15
CA ARG A 162 20.99 2.79 -15.90
C ARG A 162 19.58 2.52 -15.40
N THR A 163 19.05 1.32 -15.67
CA THR A 163 17.69 0.99 -15.26
C THR A 163 17.61 0.78 -13.75
N ALA A 164 16.55 1.26 -13.12
CA ALA A 164 16.26 0.98 -11.71
C ALA A 164 15.59 -0.41 -11.62
N THR A 165 16.40 -1.46 -11.54
CA THR A 165 15.93 -2.85 -11.68
C THR A 165 15.20 -3.37 -10.46
N HIS A 166 15.56 -2.92 -9.25
CA HIS A 166 14.90 -3.39 -8.04
C HIS A 166 14.95 -2.33 -6.93
N LEU A 167 13.93 -2.37 -6.09
CA LEU A 167 13.69 -1.45 -4.98
C LEU A 167 13.49 -2.26 -3.71
N SER A 168 13.99 -1.76 -2.58
CA SER A 168 13.71 -2.33 -1.27
C SER A 168 13.60 -1.23 -0.22
N TRP A 169 12.51 -1.31 0.55
CA TRP A 169 12.19 -0.36 1.60
C TRP A 169 12.98 -0.66 2.86
N TYR A 170 13.35 0.40 3.58
CA TYR A 170 13.88 0.28 4.92
C TYR A 170 12.81 -0.34 5.85
N PRO A 171 13.09 -1.44 6.56
CA PRO A 171 12.08 -2.16 7.35
C PRO A 171 11.51 -1.38 8.55
N ASP A 172 12.27 -0.42 9.10
CA ASP A 172 11.87 0.36 10.27
C ASP A 172 11.42 1.78 9.86
N GLY A 173 10.28 1.84 9.17
CA GLY A 173 9.64 3.06 8.67
C GLY A 173 10.12 3.52 7.28
N ALA A 174 9.36 4.43 6.65
CA ALA A 174 9.74 4.99 5.34
C ALA A 174 10.67 6.17 5.47
N ARG A 175 11.90 5.92 5.94
CA ARG A 175 12.95 6.93 5.87
C ARG A 175 13.84 6.74 4.66
N LYS A 176 14.17 5.49 4.34
CA LYS A 176 15.17 5.17 3.31
C LYS A 176 14.63 4.20 2.28
N LEU A 177 15.13 4.36 1.06
CA LEU A 177 14.83 3.49 -0.07
C LEU A 177 16.16 3.05 -0.69
N ALA A 178 16.40 1.75 -0.74
CA ALA A 178 17.54 1.21 -1.46
C ALA A 178 17.13 0.89 -2.91
N VAL A 179 17.95 1.34 -3.86
CA VAL A 179 17.70 1.18 -5.30
C VAL A 179 18.89 0.50 -5.94
N ALA A 180 18.62 -0.62 -6.63
CA ALA A 180 19.57 -1.31 -7.47
C ALA A 180 19.52 -0.72 -8.88
N TYR A 181 20.69 -0.32 -9.39
CA TYR A 181 20.84 0.18 -10.75
C TYR A 181 21.69 -0.77 -11.57
N SER A 182 21.17 -1.21 -12.71
CA SER A 182 21.94 -2.03 -13.66
C SER A 182 21.48 -1.80 -15.09
N ASN A 183 22.24 -2.31 -16.05
CA ASN A 183 21.82 -2.35 -17.44
C ASN A 183 21.74 -3.82 -17.86
N LEU A 184 20.53 -4.31 -18.06
CA LEU A 184 20.27 -5.70 -18.46
C LEU A 184 20.22 -5.88 -19.98
N GLU A 185 20.30 -4.79 -20.75
CA GLU A 185 20.27 -4.88 -22.21
C GLU A 185 21.59 -5.39 -22.75
N PHE A 186 21.52 -6.47 -23.52
CA PHE A 186 22.68 -7.10 -24.13
C PHE A 186 23.47 -6.08 -24.98
N GLN A 187 24.79 -6.02 -24.77
CA GLN A 187 25.76 -5.13 -25.46
C GLN A 187 25.64 -3.62 -25.20
N ARG A 188 24.71 -3.13 -24.36
CA ARG A 188 24.64 -1.71 -24.01
C ARG A 188 25.56 -1.31 -22.86
N SER A 189 26.20 -2.26 -22.19
CA SER A 189 27.18 -1.97 -21.14
C SER A 189 28.45 -1.37 -21.73
N SER A 190 28.78 -0.14 -21.32
CA SER A 190 30.05 0.51 -21.61
C SER A 190 31.00 0.37 -20.41
N PRO A 191 32.33 0.43 -20.61
CA PRO A 191 33.29 0.45 -19.50
C PRO A 191 33.12 1.67 -18.58
N ASP A 192 32.50 2.74 -19.07
CA ASP A 192 32.17 3.95 -18.29
C ASP A 192 30.88 3.78 -17.44
N THR A 193 30.16 2.66 -17.60
CA THR A 193 28.95 2.40 -16.83
C THR A 193 29.33 2.11 -15.38
N SER A 194 28.86 2.95 -14.45
CA SER A 194 29.08 2.74 -13.02
C SER A 194 28.45 1.43 -12.55
N LEU A 195 29.08 0.78 -11.57
CA LEU A 195 28.58 -0.43 -10.90
C LEU A 195 27.80 -0.10 -9.62
N ASP A 196 27.87 1.16 -9.17
CA ASP A 196 27.42 1.57 -7.85
C ASP A 196 25.89 1.65 -7.76
N SER A 197 25.33 1.16 -6.66
CA SER A 197 23.92 1.32 -6.30
C SER A 197 23.77 2.25 -5.10
N TYR A 198 22.57 2.72 -4.81
CA TYR A 198 22.39 3.81 -3.84
C TYR A 198 21.28 3.55 -2.83
N ILE A 199 21.49 4.04 -1.62
CA ILE A 199 20.46 4.20 -0.60
C ILE A 199 20.10 5.69 -0.53
N TRP A 200 18.83 5.98 -0.77
CA TRP A 200 18.27 7.32 -0.77
C TRP A 200 17.51 7.57 0.54
N ASP A 201 17.64 8.78 1.08
CA ASP A 201 16.77 9.28 2.14
C ASP A 201 15.59 10.03 1.48
N ILE A 202 14.38 9.81 1.97
CA ILE A 202 13.18 10.48 1.45
C ILE A 202 13.23 11.99 1.73
N GLU A 203 13.85 12.41 2.83
CA GLU A 203 13.98 13.84 3.15
C GLU A 203 14.94 14.57 2.19
N ASN A 204 15.95 13.86 1.65
CA ASN A 204 17.02 14.44 0.85
C ASN A 204 17.14 13.76 -0.53
N PRO A 205 16.30 14.13 -1.52
CA PRO A 205 16.25 13.45 -2.82
C PRO A 205 17.42 13.78 -3.76
N ASN A 206 18.17 14.86 -3.50
CA ASN A 206 19.20 15.35 -4.43
C ASN A 206 20.52 14.58 -4.38
N LYS A 207 20.81 13.89 -3.27
CA LYS A 207 22.06 13.14 -3.08
C LYS A 207 21.77 11.83 -2.37
N PRO A 208 22.40 10.72 -2.79
CA PRO A 208 22.26 9.45 -2.08
C PRO A 208 22.94 9.56 -0.71
N GLU A 209 22.32 8.97 0.31
CA GLU A 209 22.88 8.93 1.67
C GLU A 209 24.08 7.99 1.72
N THR A 210 23.94 6.80 1.14
CA THR A 210 25.00 5.78 1.10
C THR A 210 25.15 5.23 -0.30
N THR A 211 26.39 5.14 -0.78
CA THR A 211 26.73 4.44 -2.01
C THR A 211 27.14 3.01 -1.69
N LEU A 212 26.56 2.04 -2.38
CA LEU A 212 26.91 0.63 -2.31
C LEU A 212 27.81 0.30 -3.50
N LYS A 213 29.01 -0.21 -3.23
CA LYS A 213 30.02 -0.55 -4.24
C LYS A 213 30.13 -2.06 -4.39
N PRO A 214 29.46 -2.66 -5.40
CA PRO A 214 29.61 -4.07 -5.73
C PRO A 214 30.78 -4.30 -6.71
N VAL A 215 31.16 -5.57 -6.92
CA VAL A 215 32.15 -5.97 -7.93
C VAL A 215 31.55 -6.06 -9.34
N SER A 216 30.24 -6.19 -9.43
CA SER A 216 29.46 -6.28 -10.68
C SER A 216 28.12 -5.55 -10.46
N PRO A 217 27.42 -5.06 -11.51
CA PRO A 217 26.17 -4.32 -11.33
C PRO A 217 25.14 -5.12 -10.55
N LEU A 218 24.42 -4.45 -9.65
CA LEU A 218 23.38 -5.08 -8.84
C LEU A 218 22.07 -5.15 -9.60
N VAL A 219 21.53 -6.36 -9.72
CA VAL A 219 20.25 -6.62 -10.39
C VAL A 219 19.12 -6.57 -9.35
N CYS A 220 19.34 -7.15 -8.18
CA CYS A 220 18.41 -7.12 -7.05
C CYS A 220 19.10 -6.75 -5.74
N LEU A 221 18.32 -6.19 -4.80
CA LEU A 221 18.78 -5.71 -3.50
C LEU A 221 17.63 -5.78 -2.49
N GLU A 222 17.83 -6.39 -1.33
CA GLU A 222 16.78 -6.59 -0.33
C GLU A 222 17.30 -6.31 1.09
N TYR A 223 16.61 -5.44 1.84
CA TYR A 223 16.88 -5.22 3.25
C TYR A 223 16.53 -6.44 4.10
N ASN A 224 17.31 -6.69 5.14
CA ASN A 224 16.99 -7.72 6.11
C ASN A 224 15.86 -7.23 7.02
N PRO A 225 14.71 -7.93 7.09
CA PRO A 225 13.56 -7.51 7.90
C PRO A 225 13.82 -7.56 9.41
N LYS A 226 14.91 -8.19 9.86
CA LYS A 226 15.29 -8.26 11.28
C LYS A 226 16.45 -7.33 11.65
N ASP A 227 17.53 -7.37 10.89
CA ASP A 227 18.66 -6.46 11.08
C ASP A 227 18.65 -5.38 10.01
N VAL A 228 18.10 -4.24 10.40
CA VAL A 228 17.84 -3.10 9.53
C VAL A 228 19.12 -2.53 8.87
N HIS A 229 20.29 -2.80 9.43
CA HIS A 229 21.57 -2.33 8.89
C HIS A 229 22.14 -3.19 7.76
N VAL A 230 21.60 -4.40 7.56
CA VAL A 230 22.14 -5.40 6.63
C VAL A 230 21.27 -5.48 5.37
N LEU A 231 21.92 -5.42 4.21
CA LEU A 231 21.31 -5.63 2.90
C LEU A 231 21.99 -6.79 2.18
N ILE A 232 21.23 -7.56 1.41
CA ILE A 232 21.77 -8.53 0.46
C ILE A 232 21.48 -8.09 -0.96
N GLY A 233 22.40 -8.35 -1.87
CA GLY A 233 22.22 -8.03 -3.27
C GLY A 233 22.79 -9.09 -4.19
N GLY A 234 22.08 -9.32 -5.30
CA GLY A 234 22.45 -10.23 -6.36
C GLY A 234 23.08 -9.47 -7.52
N CYS A 235 24.25 -9.93 -7.96
CA CYS A 235 25.01 -9.30 -9.04
C CYS A 235 24.70 -9.92 -10.40
N TYR A 236 24.99 -9.17 -11.47
CA TYR A 236 24.85 -9.64 -12.85
C TYR A 236 25.75 -10.84 -13.20
N ASN A 237 26.92 -10.97 -12.56
CA ASN A 237 27.84 -12.10 -12.77
C ASN A 237 27.48 -13.36 -11.96
N GLY A 238 26.30 -13.40 -11.33
CA GLY A 238 25.82 -14.54 -10.55
C GLY A 238 26.28 -14.57 -9.09
N GLN A 239 27.21 -13.70 -8.68
CA GLN A 239 27.65 -13.60 -7.29
C GLN A 239 26.61 -12.89 -6.42
N ILE A 240 26.66 -13.21 -5.13
CA ILE A 240 25.82 -12.58 -4.11
C ILE A 240 26.75 -11.94 -3.09
N ALA A 241 26.35 -10.78 -2.62
CA ALA A 241 27.10 -10.00 -1.67
C ALA A 241 26.16 -9.39 -0.65
N PHE A 242 26.68 -9.11 0.54
CA PHE A 242 25.92 -8.37 1.55
C PHE A 242 26.69 -7.14 2.03
N TRP A 243 25.92 -6.12 2.40
CA TRP A 243 26.40 -4.84 2.88
C TRP A 243 25.90 -4.61 4.30
N ASP A 244 26.76 -4.00 5.12
CA ASP A 244 26.38 -3.48 6.43
C ASP A 244 26.58 -1.95 6.40
N THR A 245 25.48 -1.21 6.50
CA THR A 245 25.47 0.27 6.45
C THR A 245 26.39 0.91 7.49
N ARG A 246 26.72 0.22 8.58
CA ARG A 246 27.62 0.70 9.63
C ARG A 246 29.10 0.57 9.26
N LYS A 247 29.44 -0.36 8.37
CA LYS A 247 30.83 -0.65 7.95
C LYS A 247 31.28 0.18 6.74
N GLY A 248 30.34 0.86 6.08
CA GLY A 248 30.58 1.76 4.95
C GLY A 248 30.09 1.20 3.62
N SER A 249 30.68 1.69 2.54
CA SER A 249 30.18 1.48 1.16
C SER A 249 30.56 0.16 0.50
N GLN A 250 31.59 -0.53 1.00
CA GLN A 250 32.07 -1.78 0.39
C GLN A 250 31.26 -2.99 0.86
N ALA A 251 31.15 -4.00 0.00
CA ALA A 251 30.57 -5.28 0.38
C ALA A 251 31.38 -5.91 1.53
N VAL A 252 30.70 -6.44 2.53
CA VAL A 252 31.35 -7.04 3.71
C VAL A 252 31.93 -8.40 3.36
N GLU A 253 31.15 -9.22 2.66
CA GLU A 253 31.54 -10.53 2.15
C GLU A 253 30.81 -10.77 0.83
N MET A 254 31.42 -11.58 -0.04
CA MET A 254 30.85 -11.97 -1.34
C MET A 254 31.08 -13.46 -1.58
N SER A 255 30.13 -14.10 -2.26
CA SER A 255 30.25 -15.50 -2.62
C SER A 255 31.32 -15.73 -3.69
N PRO A 256 32.08 -16.83 -3.64
CA PRO A 256 33.06 -17.16 -4.68
C PRO A 256 32.34 -17.53 -5.98
N VAL A 257 32.90 -17.13 -7.12
CA VAL A 257 32.31 -17.36 -8.46
C VAL A 257 32.03 -18.84 -8.71
N GLU A 258 32.89 -19.75 -8.21
CA GLU A 258 32.76 -21.20 -8.41
C GLU A 258 31.49 -21.82 -7.82
N HIS A 259 30.98 -21.26 -6.73
CA HIS A 259 29.83 -21.80 -6.00
C HIS A 259 28.57 -20.94 -6.16
N SER A 260 28.68 -19.83 -6.90
CA SER A 260 27.61 -18.87 -7.16
C SER A 260 26.75 -19.30 -8.35
N HIS A 261 25.77 -18.47 -8.72
CA HIS A 261 25.05 -18.65 -9.98
C HIS A 261 25.97 -18.40 -11.17
N HIS A 262 25.63 -18.95 -12.33
CA HIS A 262 26.36 -18.70 -13.59
C HIS A 262 25.78 -17.53 -14.39
N ASP A 263 24.55 -17.15 -14.06
CA ASP A 263 23.75 -16.15 -14.74
C ASP A 263 23.35 -15.01 -13.77
N PRO A 264 22.78 -13.90 -14.27
CA PRO A 264 22.32 -12.80 -13.42
C PRO A 264 21.35 -13.27 -12.33
N VAL A 265 21.54 -12.75 -11.11
CA VAL A 265 20.66 -13.04 -9.97
C VAL A 265 19.49 -12.05 -9.99
N TYR A 266 18.32 -12.49 -10.45
CA TYR A 266 17.14 -11.63 -10.62
C TYR A 266 16.43 -11.31 -9.30
N LYS A 267 16.48 -12.20 -8.32
CA LYS A 267 15.79 -12.00 -7.04
C LYS A 267 16.54 -12.64 -5.87
N THR A 268 16.63 -11.90 -4.77
CA THR A 268 17.10 -12.38 -3.47
C THR A 268 16.06 -12.10 -2.40
N ILE A 269 15.82 -13.04 -1.48
CA ILE A 269 14.86 -12.89 -0.38
C ILE A 269 15.43 -13.43 0.92
N TRP A 270 15.18 -12.74 2.02
CA TRP A 270 15.52 -13.20 3.36
C TRP A 270 14.54 -14.24 3.87
N LEU A 271 15.04 -15.31 4.50
CA LEU A 271 14.19 -16.23 5.24
C LEU A 271 13.93 -15.70 6.63
N GLN A 272 12.71 -15.91 7.13
CA GLN A 272 12.34 -15.58 8.50
C GLN A 272 12.84 -16.65 9.50
N SER A 273 14.14 -16.95 9.44
CA SER A 273 14.85 -17.78 10.40
C SER A 273 14.93 -17.07 11.75
N LYS A 274 15.09 -17.80 12.87
CA LYS A 274 15.24 -17.18 14.20
C LYS A 274 16.42 -16.21 14.24
N THR A 275 17.53 -16.57 13.59
CA THR A 275 18.76 -15.78 13.52
C THR A 275 18.70 -14.64 12.51
N GLY A 276 17.85 -14.72 11.49
CA GLY A 276 17.75 -13.69 10.44
C GLY A 276 18.97 -13.63 9.52
N THR A 277 19.69 -14.75 9.37
CA THR A 277 20.95 -14.82 8.61
C THR A 277 20.86 -15.63 7.31
N GLU A 278 19.74 -16.32 7.09
CA GLU A 278 19.52 -17.15 5.91
C GLU A 278 18.79 -16.38 4.80
N CYS A 279 19.17 -16.63 3.55
CA CYS A 279 18.56 -16.02 2.37
C CYS A 279 18.53 -16.96 1.16
N PHE A 280 17.67 -16.64 0.21
CA PHE A 280 17.51 -17.29 -1.08
C PHE A 280 18.04 -16.41 -2.21
N SER A 281 18.51 -17.06 -3.27
CA SER A 281 18.78 -16.42 -4.55
C SER A 281 18.19 -17.21 -5.71
N ALA A 282 17.77 -16.49 -6.74
CA ALA A 282 17.17 -17.02 -7.96
C ALA A 282 17.84 -16.41 -9.20
N SER A 283 18.07 -17.25 -10.21
CA SER A 283 18.77 -16.87 -11.45
C SER A 283 18.20 -17.61 -12.68
N THR A 284 18.50 -17.09 -13.87
CA THR A 284 18.13 -17.72 -15.15
C THR A 284 18.88 -19.02 -15.45
N ASP A 285 19.92 -19.36 -14.67
CA ASP A 285 20.58 -20.67 -14.73
C ASP A 285 19.67 -21.85 -14.29
N GLY A 286 18.44 -21.54 -13.85
CA GLY A 286 17.43 -22.53 -13.47
C GLY A 286 17.68 -23.16 -12.10
N GLN A 287 18.55 -22.55 -11.28
CA GLN A 287 18.81 -22.96 -9.92
C GLN A 287 18.27 -21.94 -8.92
N VAL A 288 17.87 -22.44 -7.76
CA VAL A 288 17.72 -21.63 -6.55
C VAL A 288 18.78 -22.10 -5.56
N LEU A 289 19.49 -21.14 -4.97
CA LEU A 289 20.56 -21.40 -4.01
C LEU A 289 20.19 -20.81 -2.65
N TRP A 290 20.59 -21.51 -1.58
CA TRP A 290 20.38 -21.09 -0.21
C TRP A 290 21.70 -20.63 0.39
N TRP A 291 21.68 -19.51 1.09
CA TRP A 291 22.87 -18.91 1.66
C TRP A 291 22.68 -18.61 3.13
N ASP A 292 23.78 -18.66 3.88
CA ASP A 292 23.86 -18.15 5.26
C ASP A 292 24.96 -17.07 5.27
N ILE A 293 24.60 -15.84 5.62
CA ILE A 293 25.54 -14.70 5.58
C ILE A 293 26.72 -14.86 6.55
N ARG A 294 26.66 -15.80 7.50
CA ARG A 294 27.77 -16.11 8.42
C ARG A 294 28.88 -16.93 7.75
N LYS A 295 28.56 -17.57 6.61
CA LYS A 295 29.48 -18.39 5.83
C LYS A 295 29.06 -18.33 4.36
N LEU A 296 29.45 -17.26 3.67
CA LEU A 296 29.04 -17.03 2.28
C LEU A 296 29.92 -17.77 1.25
N GLY A 297 30.90 -18.55 1.73
CA GLY A 297 31.81 -19.32 0.87
C GLY A 297 31.14 -20.45 0.08
N GLU A 298 30.08 -21.06 0.61
CA GLU A 298 29.32 -22.12 -0.07
C GLU A 298 27.82 -22.00 0.20
N PRO A 299 26.96 -22.30 -0.78
CA PRO A 299 25.52 -22.36 -0.55
C PRO A 299 25.19 -23.59 0.30
N THR A 300 24.29 -23.40 1.26
CA THR A 300 23.85 -24.45 2.18
C THR A 300 23.07 -25.56 1.47
N GLU A 301 22.24 -25.20 0.49
CA GLU A 301 21.49 -26.12 -0.35
C GLU A 301 21.38 -25.57 -1.78
N LYS A 302 21.21 -26.47 -2.76
CA LYS A 302 20.94 -26.16 -4.17
C LYS A 302 19.70 -26.90 -4.64
N LEU A 303 18.84 -26.26 -5.43
CA LEU A 303 17.68 -26.89 -6.05
C LEU A 303 17.59 -26.48 -7.52
N VAL A 304 17.54 -27.48 -8.40
CA VAL A 304 17.35 -27.31 -9.84
C VAL A 304 15.86 -27.31 -10.16
N MET A 305 15.40 -26.32 -10.90
CA MET A 305 13.99 -26.14 -11.27
C MET A 305 13.66 -26.92 -12.54
N ASP A 306 13.54 -28.24 -12.41
CA ASP A 306 13.09 -29.12 -13.49
C ASP A 306 11.59 -29.44 -13.35
N PRO A 307 10.72 -29.02 -14.28
CA PRO A 307 9.29 -29.34 -14.26
C PRO A 307 8.99 -30.84 -14.29
N ASN A 308 9.90 -31.65 -14.85
CA ASN A 308 9.77 -33.12 -14.90
C ASN A 308 10.20 -33.80 -13.60
N LYS A 309 10.66 -33.05 -12.60
CA LYS A 309 11.12 -33.54 -11.29
C LYS A 309 12.26 -34.56 -11.36
N LYS A 310 13.02 -34.60 -12.47
CA LYS A 310 14.17 -35.51 -12.64
C LYS A 310 15.48 -34.88 -12.15
N GLY A 311 15.50 -33.56 -12.01
CA GLY A 311 16.66 -32.82 -11.51
C GLY A 311 17.76 -32.65 -12.56
N ASN A 312 17.40 -32.75 -13.84
CA ASN A 312 18.35 -32.57 -14.93
C ASN A 312 18.56 -31.08 -15.22
N MET A 313 19.81 -30.65 -15.35
CA MET A 313 20.15 -29.26 -15.68
C MET A 313 19.66 -28.83 -17.07
N GLU A 314 19.66 -29.76 -18.03
CA GLU A 314 19.24 -29.46 -19.42
C GLU A 314 17.74 -29.09 -19.53
N ASN A 315 16.92 -29.58 -18.60
CA ASN A 315 15.49 -29.27 -18.54
C ASN A 315 15.18 -28.19 -17.50
N ALA A 316 16.19 -27.58 -16.91
CA ALA A 316 16.00 -26.55 -15.90
C ALA A 316 15.37 -25.30 -16.54
N GLN A 317 14.32 -24.79 -15.91
CA GLN A 317 13.68 -23.55 -16.31
C GLN A 317 14.28 -22.37 -15.55
N GLY A 318 14.71 -21.34 -16.28
CA GLY A 318 15.28 -20.13 -15.70
C GLY A 318 14.30 -19.43 -14.75
N VAL A 319 14.80 -18.95 -13.62
CA VAL A 319 13.99 -18.34 -12.57
C VAL A 319 14.17 -16.82 -12.56
N ILE A 320 13.05 -16.11 -12.54
CA ILE A 320 13.04 -14.63 -12.51
C ILE A 320 12.48 -14.12 -11.19
N SER A 321 11.35 -14.68 -10.73
CA SER A 321 10.67 -14.24 -9.52
C SER A 321 10.69 -15.33 -8.44
N LEU A 322 10.77 -14.89 -7.20
CA LEU A 322 10.81 -15.76 -6.01
C LEU A 322 9.85 -15.16 -4.98
N GLU A 323 9.10 -16.02 -4.29
CA GLU A 323 8.24 -15.59 -3.19
C GLU A 323 8.18 -16.63 -2.08
N TYR A 324 8.30 -16.18 -0.84
CA TYR A 324 8.29 -17.03 0.34
C TYR A 324 6.97 -16.94 1.10
N GLU A 325 6.60 -17.98 1.86
CA GLU A 325 5.46 -17.92 2.77
C GLU A 325 5.90 -17.46 4.18
N PRO A 326 5.52 -16.24 4.64
CA PRO A 326 5.99 -15.73 5.94
C PRO A 326 5.53 -16.59 7.14
N THR A 327 4.34 -17.18 7.06
CA THR A 327 3.74 -17.98 8.14
C THR A 327 4.36 -19.35 8.31
N VAL A 328 4.78 -19.99 7.21
CA VAL A 328 5.35 -21.34 7.22
C VAL A 328 6.74 -21.34 6.58
N PRO A 329 7.80 -21.44 7.42
CA PRO A 329 9.22 -21.68 7.17
C PRO A 329 9.79 -22.23 5.85
N THR A 330 8.95 -22.94 5.12
CA THR A 330 9.36 -24.11 4.35
C THR A 330 8.82 -24.05 2.95
N LYS A 331 7.69 -23.38 2.73
CA LYS A 331 7.09 -23.27 1.40
C LYS A 331 7.54 -21.98 0.73
N PHE A 332 7.90 -22.10 -0.53
CA PHE A 332 8.24 -20.97 -1.39
C PHE A 332 7.76 -21.25 -2.80
N MET A 333 7.66 -20.22 -3.60
CA MET A 333 7.22 -20.30 -4.99
C MET A 333 8.22 -19.57 -5.87
N VAL A 334 8.24 -20.00 -7.12
CA VAL A 334 9.24 -19.64 -8.10
C VAL A 334 8.51 -19.38 -9.41
N GLY A 335 8.69 -18.20 -9.99
CA GLY A 335 8.19 -17.87 -11.32
C GLY A 335 9.31 -18.02 -12.35
N THR A 336 9.05 -18.80 -13.39
CA THR A 336 10.03 -19.08 -14.45
C THR A 336 9.84 -18.17 -15.66
N GLU A 337 10.90 -18.06 -16.46
CA GLU A 337 10.89 -17.33 -17.74
C GLU A 337 9.93 -17.96 -18.76
N GLN A 338 9.69 -19.27 -18.67
CA GLN A 338 8.79 -19.99 -19.58
C GLN A 338 7.31 -19.92 -19.16
N GLY A 339 6.92 -19.01 -18.25
CA GLY A 339 5.52 -18.85 -17.84
C GLY A 339 4.99 -19.92 -16.90
N THR A 340 5.87 -20.69 -16.27
CA THR A 340 5.49 -21.71 -15.30
C THR A 340 5.75 -21.22 -13.89
N ILE A 341 4.80 -21.43 -12.98
CA ILE A 341 5.00 -21.15 -11.55
C ILE A 341 5.18 -22.49 -10.84
N ILE A 342 6.26 -22.61 -10.08
CA ILE A 342 6.63 -23.83 -9.37
C ILE A 342 6.54 -23.56 -7.87
N SER A 343 5.72 -24.34 -7.17
CA SER A 343 5.63 -24.32 -5.70
C SER A 343 6.53 -25.39 -5.11
N CYS A 344 7.38 -24.99 -4.18
CA CYS A 344 8.44 -25.79 -3.60
C CYS A 344 8.36 -25.85 -2.07
N ASN A 345 8.86 -26.95 -1.49
CA ASN A 345 8.96 -27.16 -0.04
C ASN A 345 10.38 -27.54 0.37
N ARG A 346 11.05 -26.68 1.14
CA ARG A 346 12.42 -26.85 1.65
C ARG A 346 12.60 -28.14 2.47
N LYS A 347 11.60 -28.55 3.26
CA LYS A 347 11.74 -29.69 4.20
C LYS A 347 11.68 -31.07 3.52
N ALA A 348 11.38 -31.15 2.23
CA ALA A 348 11.31 -32.43 1.54
C ALA A 348 12.70 -33.03 1.34
N LYS A 349 12.79 -34.36 1.41
CA LYS A 349 14.08 -35.08 1.42
C LYS A 349 14.70 -35.20 0.03
N THR A 350 13.88 -35.45 -0.99
CA THR A 350 14.35 -35.59 -2.37
C THR A 350 14.10 -34.31 -3.18
N PRO A 351 14.97 -33.95 -4.14
CA PRO A 351 14.74 -32.80 -5.01
C PRO A 351 13.40 -32.85 -5.77
N ALA A 352 12.95 -34.06 -6.14
CA ALA A 352 11.67 -34.27 -6.78
C ALA A 352 10.47 -33.96 -5.86
N GLU A 353 10.55 -34.36 -4.59
CA GLU A 353 9.52 -34.05 -3.58
C GLU A 353 9.56 -32.58 -3.14
N LYS A 354 10.72 -31.92 -3.27
CA LYS A 354 10.82 -30.47 -3.04
C LYS A 354 9.93 -29.72 -4.02
N ILE A 355 9.66 -30.23 -5.21
CA ILE A 355 8.71 -29.64 -6.18
C ILE A 355 7.30 -30.19 -5.91
N VAL A 356 6.44 -29.37 -5.33
CA VAL A 356 5.10 -29.77 -4.86
C VAL A 356 4.04 -29.62 -5.95
N ALA A 357 3.92 -28.42 -6.52
CA ALA A 357 2.89 -28.08 -7.50
C ALA A 357 3.47 -27.22 -8.62
N ILE A 358 2.83 -27.28 -9.80
CA ILE A 358 3.23 -26.56 -10.99
C ILE A 358 1.97 -25.95 -11.60
N TYR A 359 1.99 -24.65 -11.89
CA TYR A 359 0.89 -23.89 -12.50
C TYR A 359 1.36 -23.40 -13.88
N LYS A 360 0.58 -23.69 -14.94
CA LYS A 360 0.99 -23.48 -16.35
C LYS A 360 -0.08 -22.75 -17.15
N GLU A 361 -0.31 -21.47 -16.87
CA GLU A 361 -1.17 -20.63 -17.72
C GLU A 361 -0.47 -19.41 -18.34
N HIS A 362 0.66 -18.93 -17.80
CA HIS A 362 1.34 -17.77 -18.38
C HIS A 362 1.97 -18.13 -19.72
N ILE A 363 1.81 -17.23 -20.69
CA ILE A 363 2.30 -17.42 -22.05
C ILE A 363 3.78 -17.05 -22.14
N GLY A 364 4.21 -16.09 -21.31
CA GLY A 364 5.57 -15.58 -21.25
C GLY A 364 6.14 -15.51 -19.84
N PRO A 365 7.26 -14.80 -19.66
CA PRO A 365 7.96 -14.69 -18.38
C PRO A 365 7.08 -14.17 -17.24
N VAL A 366 7.22 -14.79 -16.06
CA VAL A 366 6.57 -14.33 -14.82
C VAL A 366 7.51 -13.37 -14.11
N TYR A 367 7.34 -12.07 -14.36
CA TYR A 367 8.20 -11.03 -13.82
C TYR A 367 7.99 -10.79 -12.32
N SER A 368 6.75 -10.88 -11.83
CA SER A 368 6.46 -10.74 -10.41
C SER A 368 5.56 -11.84 -9.89
N LEU A 369 5.83 -12.22 -8.65
CA LEU A 369 5.12 -13.23 -7.88
C LEU A 369 5.08 -12.75 -6.44
N GLN A 370 3.88 -12.58 -5.89
CA GLN A 370 3.72 -12.19 -4.49
C GLN A 370 2.48 -12.81 -3.87
N ARG A 371 2.60 -13.34 -2.65
CA ARG A 371 1.44 -13.82 -1.88
C ARG A 371 0.65 -12.64 -1.35
N ASN A 372 -0.66 -12.82 -1.20
CA ASN A 372 -1.47 -11.85 -0.52
C ASN A 372 -1.08 -11.82 0.99
N PRO A 373 -0.68 -10.67 1.55
CA PRO A 373 -0.23 -10.57 2.95
C PRO A 373 -1.26 -11.05 3.98
N PHE A 374 -2.56 -10.91 3.67
CA PHE A 374 -3.65 -11.32 4.56
C PHE A 374 -4.12 -12.75 4.32
N PHE A 375 -3.95 -13.24 3.08
CA PHE A 375 -4.43 -14.54 2.64
C PHE A 375 -3.32 -15.32 1.92
N PRO A 376 -2.38 -15.95 2.64
CA PRO A 376 -1.20 -16.58 2.04
C PRO A 376 -1.48 -17.70 1.03
N LYS A 377 -2.71 -18.26 1.03
CA LYS A 377 -3.17 -19.25 0.04
C LYS A 377 -3.41 -18.64 -1.34
N ASN A 378 -3.71 -17.34 -1.41
CA ASN A 378 -3.92 -16.64 -2.66
C ASN A 378 -2.67 -15.84 -3.02
N PHE A 379 -2.27 -15.88 -4.29
CA PHE A 379 -1.07 -15.21 -4.75
C PHE A 379 -1.31 -14.51 -6.09
N LEU A 380 -0.62 -13.39 -6.28
CA LEU A 380 -0.62 -12.61 -7.50
C LEU A 380 0.60 -12.98 -8.32
N THR A 381 0.39 -13.09 -9.62
CA THR A 381 1.44 -13.22 -10.61
C THR A 381 1.24 -12.16 -11.66
N VAL A 382 2.33 -11.51 -12.04
CA VAL A 382 2.35 -10.55 -13.15
C VAL A 382 3.35 -11.07 -14.17
N GLY A 383 2.85 -11.26 -15.39
CA GLY A 383 3.61 -11.71 -16.53
C GLY A 383 2.86 -11.31 -17.80
N ASP A 384 3.49 -11.54 -18.95
CA ASP A 384 2.87 -11.34 -20.25
C ASP A 384 2.11 -9.99 -20.41
N TRP A 385 0.79 -10.03 -20.61
CA TRP A 385 -0.10 -8.87 -20.70
C TRP A 385 -1.18 -8.88 -19.61
N THR A 386 -1.07 -9.78 -18.63
CA THR A 386 -2.12 -10.03 -17.64
C THR A 386 -1.58 -10.17 -16.22
N ALA A 387 -2.28 -9.57 -15.27
CA ALA A 387 -2.13 -9.86 -13.85
C ALA A 387 -3.15 -10.94 -13.47
N ARG A 388 -2.68 -12.04 -12.89
CA ARG A 388 -3.50 -13.18 -12.50
C ARG A 388 -3.42 -13.43 -11.01
N ILE A 389 -4.57 -13.68 -10.40
CA ILE A 389 -4.70 -14.13 -9.02
C ILE A 389 -5.00 -15.62 -9.03
N TRP A 390 -4.28 -16.33 -8.19
CA TRP A 390 -4.34 -17.78 -8.06
C TRP A 390 -4.72 -18.16 -6.64
N SER A 391 -5.25 -19.37 -6.50
CA SER A 391 -5.43 -20.04 -5.22
C SER A 391 -4.52 -21.27 -5.20
N GLU A 392 -3.75 -21.50 -4.13
CA GLU A 392 -2.85 -22.66 -4.01
C GLU A 392 -3.62 -24.00 -4.19
N ASP A 393 -4.91 -23.99 -3.87
CA ASP A 393 -5.82 -25.14 -3.99
C ASP A 393 -6.17 -25.51 -5.45
N VAL A 394 -6.07 -24.58 -6.40
CA VAL A 394 -6.47 -24.76 -7.81
C VAL A 394 -5.23 -24.65 -8.68
N ARG A 395 -4.88 -25.73 -9.37
CA ARG A 395 -3.58 -25.84 -10.08
C ARG A 395 -3.69 -25.61 -11.58
N ASP A 396 -4.84 -25.98 -12.13
CA ASP A 396 -5.06 -26.00 -13.58
C ASP A 396 -5.49 -24.62 -14.10
N SER A 397 -6.06 -23.75 -13.25
CA SER A 397 -6.51 -22.40 -13.63
C SER A 397 -6.30 -21.33 -12.57
N SER A 398 -6.18 -20.09 -13.03
CA SER A 398 -6.25 -18.88 -12.18
C SER A 398 -7.70 -18.57 -11.79
N ILE A 399 -7.90 -18.04 -10.57
CA ILE A 399 -9.24 -17.74 -10.05
C ILE A 399 -9.80 -16.44 -10.62
N MET A 400 -8.93 -15.47 -10.87
CA MET A 400 -9.27 -14.15 -11.41
C MET A 400 -8.08 -13.61 -12.20
N TRP A 401 -8.34 -12.80 -13.22
CA TRP A 401 -7.32 -12.16 -14.01
C TRP A 401 -7.79 -10.80 -14.54
N THR A 402 -6.85 -9.91 -14.83
CA THR A 402 -7.14 -8.63 -15.46
C THR A 402 -7.37 -8.79 -16.96
N LYS A 403 -7.96 -7.76 -17.59
CA LYS A 403 -8.05 -7.70 -19.05
C LYS A 403 -6.66 -7.74 -19.69
N HIS A 404 -6.59 -8.18 -20.94
CA HIS A 404 -5.35 -8.10 -21.71
C HIS A 404 -5.00 -6.63 -21.96
N HIS A 405 -3.84 -6.23 -21.45
CA HIS A 405 -3.33 -4.88 -21.65
C HIS A 405 -2.64 -4.73 -23.00
N MET A 406 -2.58 -3.51 -23.51
CA MET A 406 -1.89 -3.23 -24.78
C MET A 406 -0.36 -3.25 -24.65
N SER A 407 0.14 -2.86 -23.48
CA SER A 407 1.55 -2.88 -23.11
C SER A 407 1.85 -4.06 -22.19
N TYR A 408 3.09 -4.57 -22.27
CA TYR A 408 3.56 -5.64 -21.40
C TYR A 408 3.62 -5.19 -19.96
N MET A 409 3.25 -6.09 -19.05
CA MET A 409 3.35 -5.86 -17.61
C MET A 409 4.74 -6.23 -17.12
N THR A 410 5.28 -5.45 -16.18
CA THR A 410 6.69 -5.55 -15.77
C THR A 410 6.88 -5.93 -14.31
N ASP A 411 6.07 -5.40 -13.40
CA ASP A 411 6.13 -5.74 -11.98
C ASP A 411 4.72 -5.58 -11.38
N GLY A 412 4.51 -6.17 -10.21
CA GLY A 412 3.28 -6.01 -9.46
C GLY A 412 3.44 -6.41 -8.01
N CYS A 413 2.63 -5.81 -7.15
CA CYS A 413 2.65 -6.12 -5.73
C CYS A 413 1.29 -5.87 -5.05
N TRP A 414 1.00 -6.65 -4.02
CA TRP A 414 -0.14 -6.43 -3.13
C TRP A 414 0.07 -5.23 -2.22
N SER A 415 -1.03 -4.60 -1.82
CA SER A 415 -1.01 -3.68 -0.69
C SER A 415 -0.82 -4.47 0.62
N PRO A 416 0.12 -4.06 1.49
CA PRO A 416 0.29 -4.67 2.81
C PRO A 416 -0.83 -4.30 3.79
N VAL A 417 -1.62 -3.25 3.49
CA VAL A 417 -2.66 -2.74 4.39
C VAL A 417 -4.07 -3.12 3.95
N ARG A 418 -4.33 -3.15 2.64
CA ARG A 418 -5.65 -3.50 2.09
C ARG A 418 -5.62 -4.81 1.32
N PRO A 419 -6.42 -5.83 1.69
CA PRO A 419 -6.35 -7.15 1.08
C PRO A 419 -6.88 -7.23 -0.36
N ALA A 420 -7.72 -6.29 -0.78
CA ALA A 420 -8.32 -6.27 -2.13
C ALA A 420 -7.49 -5.48 -3.16
N VAL A 421 -6.49 -4.74 -2.69
CA VAL A 421 -5.75 -3.75 -3.49
C VAL A 421 -4.40 -4.30 -3.92
N PHE A 422 -4.10 -4.19 -5.20
CA PHE A 422 -2.77 -4.47 -5.74
C PHE A 422 -2.40 -3.48 -6.82
N PHE A 423 -1.12 -3.44 -7.12
CA PHE A 423 -0.50 -2.46 -8.01
C PHE A 423 0.21 -3.19 -9.13
N THR A 424 0.19 -2.62 -10.32
CA THR A 424 0.86 -3.20 -11.49
C THR A 424 1.51 -2.11 -12.32
N THR A 425 2.73 -2.37 -12.78
CA THR A 425 3.46 -1.48 -13.69
C THR A 425 3.53 -2.06 -15.09
N LYS A 426 3.62 -1.17 -16.09
CA LYS A 426 3.71 -1.54 -17.49
C LYS A 426 4.93 -0.91 -18.18
N MET A 427 5.25 -1.45 -19.35
CA MET A 427 6.33 -0.96 -20.22
C MET A 427 6.08 0.42 -20.84
N ASP A 428 4.86 0.95 -20.79
CA ASP A 428 4.53 2.30 -21.28
C ASP A 428 4.69 3.40 -20.21
N GLY A 429 5.15 3.04 -19.01
CA GLY A 429 5.32 4.00 -17.92
C GLY A 429 4.09 4.20 -17.03
N THR A 430 3.03 3.40 -17.25
CA THR A 430 1.81 3.47 -16.45
C THR A 430 1.88 2.60 -15.20
N LEU A 431 1.42 3.17 -14.08
CA LEU A 431 1.10 2.49 -12.83
C LEU A 431 -0.41 2.38 -12.71
N ASP A 432 -0.91 1.14 -12.66
CA ASP A 432 -2.32 0.86 -12.41
C ASP A 432 -2.50 0.41 -10.96
N VAL A 433 -3.46 1.04 -10.29
CA VAL A 433 -3.99 0.62 -9.00
C VAL A 433 -5.29 -0.14 -9.25
N TRP A 434 -5.39 -1.32 -8.67
CA TRP A 434 -6.56 -2.18 -8.75
C TRP A 434 -7.16 -2.36 -7.37
N ASP A 435 -8.48 -2.19 -7.26
CA ASP A 435 -9.27 -2.60 -6.09
C ASP A 435 -10.38 -3.51 -6.60
N TYR A 436 -10.21 -4.82 -6.42
CA TYR A 436 -11.14 -5.82 -6.95
C TYR A 436 -12.52 -5.81 -6.29
N LEU A 437 -12.67 -5.17 -5.12
CA LEU A 437 -13.99 -4.97 -4.52
C LEU A 437 -14.75 -3.84 -5.20
N PHE A 438 -14.04 -2.84 -5.75
CA PHE A 438 -14.65 -1.70 -6.41
C PHE A 438 -14.85 -1.93 -7.92
N LYS A 439 -13.78 -2.29 -8.65
CA LYS A 439 -13.82 -2.56 -10.10
C LYS A 439 -13.02 -3.81 -10.44
N GLN A 440 -13.64 -4.71 -11.21
CA GLN A 440 -13.01 -5.99 -11.61
C GLN A 440 -12.44 -5.96 -13.03
N ASN A 441 -13.07 -5.22 -13.94
CA ASN A 441 -12.68 -5.23 -15.37
C ASN A 441 -11.62 -4.18 -15.70
N ASP A 442 -11.61 -3.06 -14.98
CA ASP A 442 -10.76 -1.91 -15.24
C ASP A 442 -10.05 -1.47 -13.96
N PRO A 443 -8.82 -0.93 -14.07
CA PRO A 443 -8.11 -0.38 -12.92
C PRO A 443 -8.91 0.76 -12.29
N THR A 444 -8.79 0.91 -10.97
CA THR A 444 -9.48 1.99 -10.25
C THR A 444 -8.83 3.33 -10.50
N LEU A 445 -7.50 3.33 -10.62
CA LEU A 445 -6.70 4.49 -10.93
C LEU A 445 -5.54 4.06 -11.86
N SER A 446 -5.40 4.75 -12.99
CA SER A 446 -4.26 4.60 -13.90
C SER A 446 -3.49 5.91 -13.94
N LEU A 447 -2.19 5.84 -13.65
CA LEU A 447 -1.30 7.01 -13.58
C LEU A 447 -0.14 6.81 -14.54
N GLN A 448 0.05 7.75 -15.46
CA GLN A 448 1.27 7.82 -16.27
C GLN A 448 2.35 8.52 -15.45
N VAL A 449 3.30 7.74 -14.95
CA VAL A 449 4.36 8.24 -14.05
C VAL A 449 5.54 8.78 -14.84
N CYS A 450 5.88 8.10 -15.93
CA CYS A 450 6.90 8.51 -16.89
C CYS A 450 6.49 8.09 -18.30
N ASP A 451 7.21 8.59 -19.31
CA ASP A 451 7.00 8.20 -20.72
C ASP A 451 7.79 6.94 -21.11
N GLU A 452 8.60 6.41 -20.19
CA GLU A 452 9.44 5.24 -20.38
C GLU A 452 8.95 4.03 -19.58
N ALA A 453 9.47 2.84 -19.90
CA ALA A 453 9.14 1.62 -19.19
C ALA A 453 9.48 1.66 -17.70
N LEU A 454 8.50 1.30 -16.87
CA LEU A 454 8.71 1.00 -15.46
C LEU A 454 9.17 -0.46 -15.30
N HIS A 455 10.19 -0.71 -14.51
CA HIS A 455 10.77 -2.06 -14.29
C HIS A 455 10.60 -2.57 -12.87
N SER A 456 10.41 -1.70 -11.90
CA SER A 456 10.31 -2.07 -10.49
C SER A 456 9.23 -1.31 -9.76
N LEU A 457 8.58 -1.99 -8.81
CA LEU A 457 7.47 -1.48 -8.02
C LEU A 457 7.54 -2.02 -6.59
N ARG A 458 7.59 -1.15 -5.57
CA ARG A 458 7.45 -1.58 -4.17
C ARG A 458 6.62 -0.62 -3.35
N VAL A 459 5.73 -1.18 -2.55
CA VAL A 459 4.88 -0.47 -1.60
C VAL A 459 5.54 -0.50 -0.22
N GLN A 460 5.44 0.60 0.51
CA GLN A 460 5.87 0.69 1.89
C GLN A 460 4.99 -0.20 2.79
N ASP A 461 5.54 -0.76 3.87
CA ASP A 461 4.78 -1.57 4.84
C ASP A 461 3.52 -0.90 5.42
N GLN A 462 3.50 0.44 5.53
CA GLN A 462 2.34 1.21 5.97
C GLN A 462 1.34 1.54 4.84
N GLY A 463 1.65 1.18 3.58
CA GLY A 463 0.75 1.32 2.43
C GLY A 463 0.60 2.72 1.84
N HIS A 464 1.09 3.77 2.51
CA HIS A 464 0.94 5.16 2.06
C HIS A 464 1.81 5.55 0.86
N LEU A 465 3.00 4.95 0.78
CA LEU A 465 4.00 5.31 -0.22
C LEU A 465 4.26 4.14 -1.19
N ILE A 466 4.41 4.48 -2.47
CA ILE A 466 4.79 3.57 -3.55
C ILE A 466 6.03 4.12 -4.24
N ALA A 467 7.04 3.30 -4.39
CA ALA A 467 8.20 3.61 -5.23
C ALA A 467 8.13 2.83 -6.54
N THR A 468 8.35 3.52 -7.65
CA THR A 468 8.44 2.93 -8.99
C THR A 468 9.77 3.32 -9.64
N GLY A 469 10.43 2.37 -10.31
CA GLY A 469 11.70 2.57 -11.00
C GLY A 469 11.55 2.54 -12.52
N SER A 470 12.07 3.54 -13.20
CA SER A 470 12.07 3.65 -14.67
C SER A 470 13.31 3.04 -15.31
N HIS A 471 13.25 2.86 -16.63
CA HIS A 471 14.36 2.46 -17.48
C HIS A 471 15.52 3.48 -17.50
N THR A 472 15.24 4.78 -17.43
CA THR A 472 16.28 5.83 -17.28
C THR A 472 16.93 5.93 -15.89
N GLY A 473 16.54 5.09 -14.94
CA GLY A 473 17.09 5.15 -13.58
C GLY A 473 16.51 6.28 -12.74
N THR A 474 15.34 6.79 -13.11
CA THR A 474 14.55 7.65 -12.23
C THR A 474 13.65 6.77 -11.37
N THR A 475 13.71 6.96 -10.05
CA THR A 475 12.83 6.31 -9.10
C THR A 475 11.86 7.35 -8.56
N THR A 476 10.60 7.21 -8.91
CA THR A 476 9.52 8.12 -8.54
C THR A 476 8.80 7.60 -7.30
N LEU A 477 8.62 8.48 -6.31
CA LEU A 477 7.92 8.21 -5.07
C LEU A 477 6.52 8.83 -5.11
N LEU A 478 5.51 8.01 -4.96
CA LEU A 478 4.09 8.36 -5.02
C LEU A 478 3.43 8.18 -3.65
N GLU A 479 2.64 9.15 -3.23
CA GLU A 479 1.72 9.08 -2.08
C GLU A 479 0.34 8.71 -2.56
N LEU A 480 -0.27 7.71 -1.94
CA LEU A 480 -1.64 7.30 -2.22
C LEU A 480 -2.64 8.07 -1.35
N SER A 481 -3.84 8.31 -1.88
CA SER A 481 -4.96 8.83 -1.10
C SER A 481 -5.32 7.90 0.07
N SER A 482 -5.89 8.49 1.12
CA SER A 482 -6.35 7.76 2.32
C SER A 482 -7.27 6.60 1.95
N SER A 483 -8.18 6.78 0.98
CA SER A 483 -9.11 5.75 0.49
C SER A 483 -8.44 4.46 -0.03
N LEU A 484 -7.21 4.54 -0.52
CA LEU A 484 -6.44 3.37 -0.98
C LEU A 484 -5.57 2.75 0.12
N CYS A 485 -5.41 3.45 1.24
CA CYS A 485 -4.58 3.05 2.38
C CYS A 485 -5.40 2.57 3.57
N THR A 486 -6.62 3.07 3.76
CA THR A 486 -7.47 2.73 4.91
C THR A 486 -8.30 1.48 4.61
N MET A 487 -8.12 0.44 5.42
CA MET A 487 -8.94 -0.77 5.30
C MET A 487 -10.38 -0.47 5.71
N GLN A 488 -11.33 -0.77 4.83
CA GLN A 488 -12.75 -0.55 5.11
C GLN A 488 -13.31 -1.57 6.10
N ARG A 489 -14.42 -1.21 6.77
CA ARG A 489 -15.13 -2.15 7.66
C ARG A 489 -15.63 -3.35 6.85
N ASN A 490 -15.40 -4.56 7.37
CA ASN A 490 -15.75 -5.84 6.75
C ASN A 490 -15.04 -6.18 5.42
N GLU A 491 -14.07 -5.37 4.97
CA GLU A 491 -13.34 -5.61 3.71
C GLU A 491 -12.74 -7.01 3.66
N LYS A 492 -12.06 -7.42 4.73
CA LYS A 492 -11.46 -8.75 4.85
C LYS A 492 -12.48 -9.88 4.69
N ALA A 493 -13.67 -9.73 5.26
CA ALA A 493 -14.73 -10.74 5.15
C ALA A 493 -15.29 -10.83 3.72
N LEU A 494 -15.46 -9.69 3.05
CA LEU A 494 -15.91 -9.63 1.65
C LEU A 494 -14.89 -10.26 0.70
N VAL A 495 -13.61 -9.93 0.85
CA VAL A 495 -12.53 -10.54 0.07
C VAL A 495 -12.45 -12.05 0.30
N THR A 496 -12.60 -12.50 1.55
CA THR A 496 -12.63 -13.93 1.87
C THR A 496 -13.75 -14.63 1.12
N ALA A 497 -14.98 -14.10 1.21
CA ALA A 497 -16.14 -14.66 0.52
C ALA A 497 -15.97 -14.64 -1.01
N MET A 498 -15.36 -13.59 -1.56
CA MET A 498 -15.04 -13.49 -2.99
C MET A 498 -14.06 -14.58 -3.43
N PHE A 499 -12.90 -14.71 -2.75
CA PHE A 499 -11.90 -15.72 -3.09
C PHE A 499 -12.43 -17.15 -2.93
N GLU A 500 -13.22 -17.42 -1.89
CA GLU A 500 -13.84 -18.73 -1.70
C GLU A 500 -14.86 -19.06 -2.80
N ARG A 501 -15.66 -18.06 -3.21
CA ARG A 501 -16.63 -18.21 -4.30
C ARG A 501 -15.93 -18.53 -5.62
N GLU A 502 -14.92 -17.76 -6.01
CA GLU A 502 -14.20 -18.01 -7.27
C GLU A 502 -13.39 -19.30 -7.22
N THR A 503 -12.75 -19.61 -6.08
CA THR A 503 -12.06 -20.90 -5.90
C THR A 503 -13.02 -22.09 -6.06
N LYS A 504 -14.23 -21.99 -5.49
CA LYS A 504 -15.25 -23.05 -5.62
C LYS A 504 -15.74 -23.16 -7.06
N ARG A 505 -15.96 -22.04 -7.74
CA ARG A 505 -16.35 -21.99 -9.14
C ARG A 505 -15.32 -22.69 -10.02
N GLU A 506 -14.04 -22.37 -9.88
CA GLU A 506 -12.98 -22.98 -10.66
C GLU A 506 -12.84 -24.49 -10.37
N LYS A 507 -12.92 -24.92 -9.11
CA LYS A 507 -12.95 -26.36 -8.77
C LYS A 507 -14.10 -27.11 -9.46
N ILE A 508 -15.28 -26.49 -9.58
CA ILE A 508 -16.43 -27.09 -10.29
C ILE A 508 -16.12 -27.18 -11.79
N LEU A 509 -15.58 -26.11 -12.40
CA LEU A 509 -15.22 -26.10 -13.81
C LEU A 509 -14.13 -27.12 -14.14
N GLU A 510 -13.09 -27.22 -13.32
CA GLU A 510 -12.04 -28.22 -13.43
C GLU A 510 -12.61 -29.64 -13.37
N SER A 511 -13.51 -29.91 -12.40
CA SER A 511 -14.17 -31.21 -12.29
C SER A 511 -15.01 -31.56 -13.52
N ARG A 512 -15.73 -30.58 -14.07
CA ARG A 512 -16.53 -30.72 -15.30
C ARG A 512 -15.64 -30.93 -16.53
N GLN A 513 -14.53 -30.21 -16.64
CA GLN A 513 -13.57 -30.36 -17.73
C GLN A 513 -12.92 -31.75 -17.70
N ARG A 514 -12.58 -32.25 -16.50
CA ARG A 514 -12.09 -33.61 -16.30
C ARG A 514 -13.13 -34.65 -16.73
N GLU A 515 -14.40 -34.47 -16.35
CA GLU A 515 -15.49 -35.34 -16.78
C GLU A 515 -15.68 -35.34 -18.32
N LEU A 516 -15.67 -34.16 -18.95
CA LEU A 516 -15.76 -34.03 -20.40
C LEU A 516 -14.57 -34.69 -21.12
N ARG A 517 -13.36 -34.58 -20.58
CA ARG A 517 -12.17 -35.24 -21.11
C ARG A 517 -12.27 -36.75 -21.01
N LEU A 518 -12.78 -37.27 -19.89
CA LEU A 518 -13.06 -38.70 -19.71
C LEU A 518 -14.16 -39.20 -20.64
N LYS A 519 -15.24 -38.44 -20.84
CA LYS A 519 -16.30 -38.76 -21.81
C LYS A 519 -15.77 -38.82 -23.23
N ARG A 520 -14.98 -37.83 -23.66
CA ARG A 520 -14.33 -37.80 -24.98
C ARG A 520 -13.38 -39.00 -25.17
N ALA A 521 -12.58 -39.31 -24.15
CA ALA A 521 -11.70 -40.47 -24.17
C ALA A 521 -12.47 -41.81 -24.20
N GLY A 522 -13.60 -41.89 -23.50
CA GLY A 522 -14.50 -43.04 -23.50
C GLY A 522 -15.22 -43.24 -24.84
N THR A 523 -15.64 -42.15 -25.51
CA THR A 523 -16.21 -42.23 -26.87
C THR A 523 -15.17 -42.61 -27.92
N SER A 524 -13.90 -42.19 -27.76
CA SER A 524 -12.83 -42.64 -28.67
C SER A 524 -12.36 -44.08 -28.42
N ALA A 525 -12.59 -44.64 -27.22
CA ALA A 525 -12.25 -46.03 -26.91
C ALA A 525 -13.36 -47.02 -27.25
N GLY A 526 -14.61 -46.56 -27.41
CA GLY A 526 -15.77 -47.38 -27.79
C GLY A 526 -15.97 -47.59 -29.30
N GLY A 527 -15.05 -47.08 -30.15
CA GLY A 527 -15.13 -47.19 -31.61
C GLY A 527 -14.22 -48.25 -32.22
N ASN A 528 -13.74 -49.25 -31.45
CA ASN A 528 -12.69 -50.16 -31.91
C ASN A 528 -13.05 -51.65 -31.82
N GLU A 529 -14.31 -52.01 -32.10
CA GLU A 529 -14.73 -53.41 -32.22
C GLU A 529 -15.64 -53.74 -33.41
N ASP A 530 -15.80 -52.85 -34.40
CA ASP A 530 -16.51 -53.25 -35.63
C ASP A 530 -16.09 -52.43 -36.86
N GLU A 531 -14.95 -52.78 -37.46
CA GLU A 531 -14.69 -52.46 -38.87
C GLU A 531 -14.13 -53.70 -39.57
N GLY A 532 -15.06 -54.49 -40.10
CA GLY A 532 -14.82 -55.24 -41.33
C GLY A 532 -14.56 -54.27 -42.48
N GLU A 533 -13.73 -54.71 -43.40
CA GLU A 533 -13.33 -54.06 -44.64
C GLU A 533 -14.50 -53.31 -45.34
N GLY A 534 -14.34 -52.00 -45.53
CA GLY A 534 -15.29 -51.16 -46.26
C GLY A 534 -14.73 -49.76 -46.56
N GLU A 535 -14.06 -49.65 -47.71
CA GLU A 535 -13.86 -48.49 -48.59
C GLU A 535 -13.84 -47.07 -47.97
N GLY A 536 -12.69 -46.40 -48.11
CA GLY A 536 -12.50 -45.01 -47.67
C GLY A 536 -13.49 -44.03 -48.32
N MET A 537 -14.25 -43.33 -47.49
CA MET A 537 -14.87 -42.06 -47.88
C MET A 537 -13.76 -41.01 -47.98
N GLU A 538 -13.61 -40.44 -49.17
CA GLU A 538 -12.62 -39.43 -49.49
C GLU A 538 -12.93 -38.11 -48.74
N ASP A 539 -11.89 -37.38 -48.32
CA ASP A 539 -11.96 -36.12 -47.55
C ASP A 539 -12.88 -35.05 -48.18
N GLU A 540 -13.23 -35.17 -49.47
CA GLU A 540 -14.21 -34.29 -50.15
C GLU A 540 -15.62 -34.40 -49.55
N ASP A 541 -16.07 -35.58 -49.12
CA ASP A 541 -17.43 -35.77 -48.59
C ASP A 541 -17.62 -35.13 -47.20
N LEU A 542 -16.55 -35.05 -46.40
CA LEU A 542 -16.56 -34.37 -45.09
C LEU A 542 -16.57 -32.85 -45.23
N VAL A 543 -15.88 -32.32 -46.24
CA VAL A 543 -15.87 -30.89 -46.56
C VAL A 543 -17.22 -30.45 -47.12
N ASP A 544 -17.82 -31.25 -48.01
CA ASP A 544 -19.16 -31.01 -48.56
C ASP A 544 -20.25 -31.06 -47.49
N ALA A 545 -20.12 -31.95 -46.50
CA ALA A 545 -21.02 -32.00 -45.36
C ALA A 545 -20.88 -30.76 -44.47
N ALA A 546 -19.66 -30.34 -44.18
CA ALA A 546 -19.38 -29.14 -43.39
C ALA A 546 -19.85 -27.86 -44.09
N GLU A 547 -19.70 -27.78 -45.42
CA GLU A 547 -20.18 -26.65 -46.23
C GLU A 547 -21.71 -26.57 -46.22
N LYS A 548 -22.41 -27.70 -46.35
CA LYS A 548 -23.87 -27.77 -46.25
C LYS A 548 -24.39 -27.33 -44.89
N ASP A 549 -23.76 -27.77 -43.81
CA ASP A 549 -24.12 -27.35 -42.44
C ASP A 549 -23.87 -25.85 -42.22
N PHE A 550 -22.75 -25.32 -42.72
CA PHE A 550 -22.44 -23.90 -42.65
C PHE A 550 -23.48 -23.04 -43.37
N PHE A 551 -23.84 -23.38 -44.61
CA PHE A 551 -24.85 -22.64 -45.36
C PHE A 551 -26.26 -22.82 -44.80
N HIS A 552 -26.57 -23.98 -44.23
CA HIS A 552 -27.84 -24.18 -43.51
C HIS A 552 -27.95 -23.23 -42.31
N MET A 553 -26.88 -23.08 -41.53
CA MET A 553 -26.85 -22.19 -40.38
C MET A 553 -26.97 -20.70 -40.77
N ILE A 554 -26.28 -20.27 -41.83
CA ILE A 554 -26.39 -18.91 -42.37
C ILE A 554 -27.79 -18.62 -42.91
N ASN A 555 -28.41 -19.56 -43.63
CA ASN A 555 -29.74 -19.38 -44.18
C ASN A 555 -30.82 -19.34 -43.08
N ALA A 556 -30.63 -20.11 -42.00
CA ALA A 556 -31.50 -20.04 -40.82
C ALA A 556 -31.40 -18.66 -40.14
N ASP A 557 -30.20 -18.09 -40.03
CA ASP A 557 -29.99 -16.77 -39.42
C ASP A 557 -30.49 -15.63 -40.31
N LYS A 558 -30.32 -15.72 -41.64
CA LYS A 558 -30.93 -14.79 -42.60
C LYS A 558 -32.46 -14.83 -42.54
N LYS A 559 -33.07 -16.00 -42.41
CA LYS A 559 -34.52 -16.12 -42.21
C LYS A 559 -34.97 -15.48 -40.89
N LYS A 560 -34.20 -15.62 -39.81
CA LYS A 560 -34.49 -14.93 -38.54
C LYS A 560 -34.37 -13.42 -38.67
N GLN A 561 -33.36 -12.91 -39.37
CA GLN A 561 -33.21 -11.47 -39.63
C GLN A 561 -34.33 -10.93 -40.53
N GLN A 562 -34.73 -11.65 -41.58
CA GLN A 562 -35.88 -11.25 -42.41
C GLN A 562 -37.19 -11.28 -41.63
N ALA A 563 -37.40 -12.28 -40.77
CA ALA A 563 -38.58 -12.32 -39.89
C ALA A 563 -38.58 -11.18 -38.86
N LYS A 564 -37.40 -10.71 -38.43
CA LYS A 564 -37.24 -9.57 -37.53
C LYS A 564 -37.52 -8.25 -38.27
N ASN A 565 -36.95 -8.07 -39.46
CA ASN A 565 -37.21 -6.89 -40.30
C ASN A 565 -38.68 -6.80 -40.73
N ASN A 566 -39.32 -7.91 -41.09
CA ASN A 566 -40.75 -7.91 -41.42
C ASN A 566 -41.62 -7.57 -40.21
N LYS A 567 -41.23 -7.97 -38.99
CA LYS A 567 -41.92 -7.56 -37.76
C LYS A 567 -41.72 -6.07 -37.47
N ASP A 568 -40.54 -5.54 -37.73
CA ASP A 568 -40.21 -4.12 -37.56
C ASP A 568 -40.95 -3.25 -38.62
N ASP A 569 -41.14 -3.76 -39.84
CA ASP A 569 -41.94 -3.08 -40.87
C ASP A 569 -43.44 -3.19 -40.59
N GLN A 570 -43.94 -4.31 -40.07
CA GLN A 570 -45.34 -4.46 -39.65
C GLN A 570 -45.69 -3.53 -38.48
N THR A 571 -44.79 -3.41 -37.49
CA THR A 571 -44.97 -2.48 -36.36
C THR A 571 -44.85 -1.02 -36.78
N LYS A 572 -44.05 -0.69 -37.79
CA LYS A 572 -44.07 0.65 -38.39
C LYS A 572 -45.40 0.94 -39.09
N ILE A 573 -45.91 0.00 -39.89
CA ILE A 573 -47.21 0.17 -40.59
C ILE A 573 -48.36 0.30 -39.58
N ASP A 574 -48.38 -0.51 -38.52
CA ASP A 574 -49.39 -0.40 -37.46
C ASP A 574 -49.30 0.95 -36.73
N ASN A 575 -48.10 1.47 -36.49
CA ASN A 575 -47.93 2.81 -35.90
C ASN A 575 -48.38 3.93 -36.85
N THR A 576 -48.17 3.83 -38.16
CA THR A 576 -48.64 4.84 -39.12
C THR A 576 -50.18 4.84 -39.24
N ILE A 577 -50.82 3.67 -39.15
CA ILE A 577 -52.29 3.55 -39.16
C ILE A 577 -52.90 4.13 -37.87
N ILE A 578 -52.19 4.04 -36.73
CA ILE A 578 -52.61 4.65 -35.46
C ILE A 578 -52.46 6.19 -35.50
N GLU A 579 -51.45 6.72 -36.20
CA GLU A 579 -51.29 8.17 -36.40
C GLU A 579 -52.36 8.75 -37.35
N GLU A 580 -52.68 8.08 -38.47
CA GLU A 580 -53.75 8.54 -39.39
C GLU A 580 -55.16 8.48 -38.77
N SER A 581 -55.43 7.52 -37.88
CA SER A 581 -56.71 7.44 -37.15
C SER A 581 -56.82 8.40 -35.97
N GLY A 582 -55.70 8.90 -35.44
CA GLY A 582 -55.66 9.93 -34.41
C GLY A 582 -55.88 11.36 -34.95
N GLU A 583 -55.57 11.60 -36.22
CA GLU A 583 -55.80 12.91 -36.87
C GLU A 583 -57.27 13.09 -37.31
N GLU A 584 -57.99 12.03 -37.70
CA GLU A 584 -59.43 12.12 -38.03
C GLU A 584 -60.36 12.32 -36.81
N GLU A 585 -59.94 11.94 -35.59
CA GLU A 585 -60.72 12.21 -34.36
C GLU A 585 -60.51 13.61 -33.78
N ASN A 586 -59.38 14.27 -34.07
CA ASN A 586 -59.12 15.63 -33.61
C ASN A 586 -59.75 16.71 -34.50
N GLU A 587 -59.92 16.49 -35.81
CA GLU A 587 -60.65 17.44 -36.67
C GLU A 587 -62.17 17.45 -36.43
N LYS A 588 -62.74 16.41 -35.80
CA LYS A 588 -64.18 16.35 -35.45
C LYS A 588 -64.53 16.91 -34.08
N LYS A 589 -63.56 17.21 -33.20
CA LYS A 589 -63.81 17.81 -31.88
C LYS A 589 -63.65 19.33 -31.83
N ASP A 590 -63.00 19.94 -32.81
CA ASP A 590 -62.81 21.39 -32.89
C ASP A 590 -63.89 22.13 -33.71
N THR A 591 -64.90 21.43 -34.23
CA THR A 591 -66.03 22.03 -34.98
C THR A 591 -67.39 22.02 -34.28
N GLU A 592 -67.52 21.46 -33.06
CA GLU A 592 -68.82 21.39 -32.34
C GLU A 592 -68.94 22.21 -31.05
N ASN A 593 -67.88 22.92 -30.59
CA ASN A 593 -67.92 23.71 -29.34
C ASN A 593 -67.92 25.24 -29.52
N GLY A 594 -68.53 25.71 -30.61
CA GLY A 594 -68.44 27.11 -31.01
C GLY A 594 -69.74 27.75 -31.50
N GLU A 595 -70.93 27.37 -31.03
CA GLU A 595 -72.11 28.25 -31.15
C GLU A 595 -73.30 27.76 -30.31
N LYS A 596 -73.83 28.70 -29.50
CA LYS A 596 -75.07 28.67 -28.69
C LYS A 596 -74.90 28.34 -27.20
N GLU A 597 -74.70 29.40 -26.42
CA GLU A 597 -75.76 29.82 -25.50
C GLU A 597 -75.60 31.30 -25.11
N GLY A 598 -76.51 32.10 -25.63
CA GLY A 598 -76.88 33.41 -25.14
C GLY A 598 -78.38 33.61 -25.44
N LYS A 599 -79.16 33.82 -24.37
CA LYS A 599 -80.63 34.06 -24.30
C LYS A 599 -81.47 32.79 -24.49
N ASP A 600 -82.40 32.39 -23.61
CA ASP A 600 -83.15 33.05 -22.52
C ASP A 600 -83.32 32.11 -21.33
#